data_AF-A0A379K4L6-F1
#
_entry.id   AF-A0A379K4L6-F1
#
_cell.length_a   1.000
_cell.length_b   1.000
_cell.length_c   1.000
_cell.angle_alpha   90.00
_cell.angle_beta   90.00
_cell.angle_gamma   90.00
#
_symmetry.space_group_name_H-M   'P 1'
#
loop_
_entity.id
_entity.type
_entity.pdbx_description
1 polymer ?
#
loop_
_entity_poly.entity_id
_entity_poly.type
_entity_poly.pdbx_seq_one_letter_code
_entity_poly.pdbx_strand_id
1 'polypeptide(L)'
;MVAEVFFERPQLNFVDGGKNDQATQTGAGTDWRDQLNKLLPITLNELRVIDGRISFHNFSTAPQVKLSADQVNASLYNLTNVGDEPGDRVAHFGGRALLLEHAPLEAEATFDPFEQFEDFELRLRAKDIDLTRFNDFVRAYGRFDFKRGNGDLVIGAQAKNAQFNG
;
A
#
# COMPACT_ATOMS: atom_id res chain seq x y z
N MET A 1 -23.05 -10.97 -12.30
CA MET A 1 -23.34 -10.21 -11.07
C MET A 1 -22.04 -9.56 -10.65
N VAL A 2 -22.06 -8.26 -10.35
CA VAL A 2 -20.88 -7.55 -9.85
C VAL A 2 -21.03 -7.34 -8.35
N ALA A 3 -19.92 -7.45 -7.62
CA ALA A 3 -19.88 -7.33 -6.16
C ALA A 3 -19.30 -5.99 -5.72
N GLU A 4 -19.82 -5.48 -4.62
CA GLU A 4 -19.19 -4.43 -3.81
C GLU A 4 -18.77 -5.04 -2.48
N VAL A 5 -17.55 -4.73 -2.03
CA VAL A 5 -16.97 -5.27 -0.80
C VAL A 5 -16.55 -4.16 0.12
N PHE A 6 -16.89 -4.30 1.38
CA PHE A 6 -16.56 -3.35 2.42
C PHE A 6 -15.75 -4.06 3.50
N PHE A 7 -14.53 -3.60 3.72
CA PHE A 7 -13.72 -3.97 4.86
C PHE A 7 -13.82 -2.86 5.90
N GLU A 8 -14.49 -3.16 7.01
CA GLU A 8 -14.59 -2.24 8.16
C GLU A 8 -13.48 -2.53 9.15
N ARG A 9 -12.67 -1.51 9.45
CA ARG A 9 -11.52 -1.55 10.36
C ARG A 9 -10.57 -2.73 10.11
N PRO A 10 -10.19 -3.03 8.85
CA PRO A 10 -9.22 -4.08 8.58
C PRO A 10 -7.85 -3.69 9.13
N GLN A 11 -7.06 -4.70 9.49
CA GLN A 11 -5.67 -4.52 9.91
C GLN A 11 -4.76 -5.29 8.97
N LEU A 12 -3.84 -4.59 8.34
CA LEU A 12 -2.79 -5.15 7.51
C LEU A 12 -1.44 -4.93 8.20
N ASN A 13 -0.68 -5.99 8.40
CA ASN A 13 0.60 -5.93 9.10
C ASN A 13 1.68 -6.52 8.20
N PHE A 14 2.73 -5.74 7.99
CA PHE A 14 3.92 -6.17 7.25
C PHE A 14 5.09 -6.35 8.21
N VAL A 15 5.82 -7.46 8.05
CA VAL A 15 7.00 -7.76 8.87
C VAL A 15 8.21 -8.02 7.99
N ASP A 16 9.29 -7.26 8.21
CA ASP A 16 10.63 -7.57 7.73
C ASP A 16 11.33 -8.45 8.77
N GLY A 17 11.57 -9.71 8.43
CA GLY A 17 12.23 -10.71 9.28
C GLY A 17 13.76 -10.59 9.32
N GLY A 18 14.34 -9.61 8.61
CA GLY A 18 15.77 -9.46 8.48
C GLY A 18 16.40 -10.66 7.77
N LYS A 19 17.36 -11.32 8.42
CA LYS A 19 18.03 -12.51 7.85
C LYS A 19 17.19 -13.78 7.89
N ASN A 20 16.03 -13.75 8.53
CA ASN A 20 15.14 -14.90 8.63
C ASN A 20 13.94 -14.73 7.70
N ASP A 21 14.06 -15.24 6.48
CA ASP A 21 13.01 -15.15 5.47
C ASP A 21 11.69 -15.79 5.93
N GLN A 22 11.73 -16.81 6.80
CA GLN A 22 10.52 -17.43 7.35
C GLN A 22 9.75 -16.53 8.31
N ALA A 23 10.42 -15.52 8.89
CA ALA A 23 9.80 -14.51 9.74
C ALA A 23 9.33 -13.28 8.95
N THR A 24 9.61 -13.21 7.63
CA THR A 24 9.17 -12.12 6.76
C THR A 24 7.72 -12.35 6.35
N GLN A 25 6.88 -11.33 6.54
CA GLN A 25 5.47 -11.33 6.20
C GLN A 25 5.16 -10.08 5.38
N THR A 26 5.58 -10.09 4.12
CA THR A 26 5.33 -8.99 3.18
C THR A 26 4.09 -9.22 2.32
N GLY A 27 3.55 -10.45 2.33
CA GLY A 27 2.56 -10.90 1.35
C GLY A 27 3.17 -11.28 -0.01
N ALA A 28 4.49 -11.19 -0.18
CA ALA A 28 5.18 -11.63 -1.40
C ALA A 28 4.93 -13.13 -1.66
N GLY A 29 4.73 -13.49 -2.92
CA GLY A 29 4.42 -14.87 -3.34
C GLY A 29 2.96 -15.28 -3.12
N THR A 30 2.10 -14.41 -2.58
CA THR A 30 0.65 -14.63 -2.51
C THR A 30 -0.02 -14.04 -3.74
N ASP A 31 -0.74 -14.86 -4.53
CA ASP A 31 -1.67 -14.31 -5.53
C ASP A 31 -2.90 -13.76 -4.78
N TRP A 32 -2.89 -12.43 -4.59
CA TRP A 32 -3.96 -11.73 -3.88
C TRP A 32 -5.30 -11.80 -4.62
N ARG A 33 -5.30 -11.99 -5.94
CA ARG A 33 -6.54 -12.19 -6.71
C ARG A 33 -7.16 -13.53 -6.34
N ASP A 34 -6.36 -14.58 -6.23
CA ASP A 34 -6.85 -15.89 -5.77
C ASP A 34 -7.39 -15.84 -4.34
N GLN A 35 -6.74 -15.09 -3.44
CA GLN A 35 -7.25 -14.94 -2.07
C GLN A 35 -8.60 -14.20 -2.05
N LEU A 36 -8.75 -13.16 -2.87
CA LEU A 36 -10.02 -12.43 -3.00
C LEU A 36 -11.11 -13.29 -3.66
N ASN A 37 -10.77 -14.07 -4.70
CA ASN A 37 -11.68 -14.98 -5.39
C ASN A 37 -12.22 -16.09 -4.47
N LYS A 38 -11.40 -16.57 -3.52
CA LYS A 38 -11.85 -17.53 -2.49
C LYS A 38 -12.91 -16.94 -1.57
N LEU A 39 -12.84 -15.64 -1.29
CA LEU A 39 -13.82 -14.95 -0.46
C LEU A 39 -15.11 -14.69 -1.23
N LEU A 40 -15.04 -14.49 -2.55
CA LEU A 40 -16.17 -14.09 -3.39
C LEU A 40 -16.11 -14.76 -4.77
N PRO A 41 -16.98 -15.74 -5.09
CA PRO A 41 -17.01 -16.41 -6.39
C PRO A 41 -17.69 -15.56 -7.49
N ILE A 42 -17.67 -14.24 -7.36
CA ILE A 42 -18.33 -13.27 -8.25
C ILE A 42 -17.35 -12.16 -8.63
N THR A 43 -17.56 -11.53 -9.79
CA THR A 43 -16.67 -10.48 -10.28
C THR A 43 -16.75 -9.27 -9.36
N LEU A 44 -15.63 -8.91 -8.73
CA LEU A 44 -15.52 -7.76 -7.85
C LEU A 44 -15.45 -6.49 -8.68
N ASN A 45 -16.33 -5.52 -8.44
CA ASN A 45 -16.30 -4.22 -9.12
C ASN A 45 -15.70 -3.14 -8.25
N GLU A 46 -16.02 -3.16 -6.96
CA GLU A 46 -15.56 -2.17 -6.01
C GLU A 46 -15.17 -2.80 -4.68
N LEU A 47 -14.06 -2.33 -4.13
CA LEU A 47 -13.59 -2.63 -2.77
C LEU A 47 -13.42 -1.32 -2.02
N ARG A 48 -13.99 -1.23 -0.82
CA ARG A 48 -13.80 -0.12 0.10
C ARG A 48 -13.19 -0.59 1.41
N VAL A 49 -12.24 0.19 1.89
CA VAL A 49 -11.67 0.10 3.24
C VAL A 49 -12.17 1.29 4.03
N ILE A 50 -12.76 1.03 5.19
CA ILE A 50 -13.28 2.04 6.11
C ILE A 50 -12.50 1.93 7.42
N ASP A 51 -11.85 3.00 7.83
CA ASP A 51 -11.15 3.12 9.12
C ASP A 51 -10.13 2.00 9.40
N GLY A 52 -9.36 1.61 8.39
CA GLY A 52 -8.34 0.57 8.49
C GLY A 52 -7.05 1.03 9.18
N ARG A 53 -6.17 0.05 9.40
CA ARG A 53 -4.80 0.26 9.90
C ARG A 53 -3.80 -0.55 9.08
N ILE A 54 -2.71 0.09 8.69
CA ILE A 54 -1.54 -0.57 8.10
C ILE A 54 -0.36 -0.39 9.05
N SER A 55 0.38 -1.47 9.31
CA SER A 55 1.60 -1.42 10.11
C SER A 55 2.78 -2.04 9.36
N PHE A 56 3.97 -1.52 9.62
CA PHE A 56 5.24 -2.11 9.21
C PHE A 56 6.13 -2.29 10.43
N HIS A 57 6.69 -3.49 10.56
CA HIS A 57 7.54 -3.87 11.66
C HIS A 57 8.84 -4.48 11.17
N ASN A 58 9.95 -4.09 11.80
CA ASN A 58 11.18 -4.88 11.77
C ASN A 58 11.64 -5.12 13.21
N PHE A 59 11.50 -6.36 13.67
CA PHE A 59 11.88 -6.76 15.02
C PHE A 59 13.35 -7.18 15.13
N SER A 60 14.05 -7.33 13.99
CA SER A 60 15.44 -7.76 13.91
C SER A 60 16.46 -6.61 13.99
N THR A 61 16.01 -5.36 13.84
CA THR A 61 16.84 -4.16 13.94
C THR A 61 16.94 -3.64 15.38
N ALA A 62 17.98 -2.85 15.64
CA ALA A 62 18.13 -2.06 16.87
C ALA A 62 18.33 -0.57 16.50
N PRO A 63 17.37 0.32 16.78
CA PRO A 63 16.06 0.07 17.42
C PRO A 63 15.12 -0.78 16.54
N GLN A 64 14.11 -1.39 17.18
CA GLN A 64 13.05 -2.06 16.44
C GLN A 64 12.24 -1.03 15.66
N VAL A 65 12.01 -1.28 14.38
CA VAL A 65 11.23 -0.36 13.54
C VAL A 65 9.75 -0.67 13.70
N LYS A 66 8.96 0.37 13.96
CA LYS A 66 7.49 0.32 13.95
C LYS A 66 6.99 1.57 13.25
N LEU A 67 6.30 1.38 12.13
CA LEU A 67 5.61 2.45 11.41
C LEU A 67 4.15 2.05 11.27
N SER A 68 3.25 3.03 11.30
CA SER A 68 1.82 2.80 11.06
C SER A 68 1.20 3.90 10.23
N ALA A 69 0.17 3.53 9.48
CA ALA A 69 -0.81 4.42 8.93
C ALA A 69 -2.18 4.04 9.51
N ASP A 70 -2.84 5.01 10.13
CA ASP A 70 -4.12 4.86 10.81
C ASP A 70 -5.22 5.61 10.06
N GLN A 71 -6.49 5.33 10.38
CA GLN A 71 -7.65 5.95 9.71
C GLN A 71 -7.60 5.74 8.19
N VAL A 72 -7.16 4.56 7.76
CA VAL A 72 -7.03 4.23 6.35
C VAL A 72 -8.43 4.15 5.76
N ASN A 73 -8.72 5.06 4.84
CA ASN A 73 -9.94 5.05 4.05
C ASN A 73 -9.55 4.98 2.58
N ALA A 74 -9.94 3.91 1.90
CA ALA A 74 -9.52 3.66 0.53
C ALA A 74 -10.64 3.03 -0.30
N SER A 75 -10.56 3.24 -1.60
CA SER A 75 -11.45 2.68 -2.61
C SER A 75 -10.63 2.15 -3.77
N LEU A 76 -11.04 0.99 -4.28
CA LEU A 76 -10.53 0.37 -5.49
C LEU A 76 -11.72 0.03 -6.38
N TYR A 77 -11.75 0.52 -7.61
CA TYR A 77 -12.89 0.37 -8.52
C TYR A 77 -12.46 0.02 -9.95
N ASN A 78 -13.45 -0.39 -10.77
CA ASN A 78 -13.29 -0.86 -12.14
C ASN A 78 -12.49 -2.17 -12.28
N LEU A 79 -12.67 -3.07 -11.31
CA LEU A 79 -11.96 -4.35 -11.23
C LEU A 79 -12.53 -5.45 -12.13
N THR A 80 -13.72 -5.25 -12.70
CA THR A 80 -14.41 -6.28 -13.49
C THR A 80 -14.04 -6.29 -14.95
N ASN A 81 -13.29 -5.31 -15.46
CA ASN A 81 -13.63 -4.72 -16.75
C ASN A 81 -13.76 -5.72 -17.91
N VAL A 82 -15.01 -6.01 -18.28
CA VAL A 82 -15.42 -6.80 -19.45
C VAL A 82 -15.71 -5.81 -20.57
N GLY A 83 -14.64 -5.25 -21.15
CA GLY A 83 -14.71 -4.33 -22.27
C GLY A 83 -13.70 -4.74 -23.35
N ASP A 84 -14.19 -5.02 -24.54
CA ASP A 84 -13.39 -5.43 -25.72
C ASP A 84 -12.72 -4.24 -26.43
N GLU A 85 -12.80 -3.02 -25.88
CA GLU A 85 -12.12 -1.84 -26.43
C GLU A 85 -10.71 -1.67 -25.85
N PRO A 86 -9.66 -1.63 -26.71
CA PRO A 86 -8.30 -1.33 -26.29
C PRO A 86 -8.21 0.11 -25.73
N GLY A 87 -8.07 0.24 -24.40
CA GLY A 87 -7.85 1.53 -23.73
C GLY A 87 -8.64 1.76 -22.44
N ASP A 88 -9.75 1.04 -22.23
CA ASP A 88 -10.64 1.27 -21.07
C ASP A 88 -10.33 0.38 -19.85
N ARG A 89 -9.34 -0.51 -19.92
CA ARG A 89 -9.04 -1.53 -18.89
C ARG A 89 -8.21 -1.03 -17.70
N VAL A 90 -8.57 0.11 -17.15
CA VAL A 90 -7.81 0.72 -16.03
C VAL A 90 -8.60 0.63 -14.73
N ALA A 91 -8.08 -0.16 -13.79
CA ALA A 91 -8.52 -0.14 -12.40
C ALA A 91 -7.90 1.07 -11.68
N HIS A 92 -8.63 1.63 -10.73
CA HIS A 92 -8.23 2.83 -10.01
C HIS A 92 -8.28 2.61 -8.51
N PHE A 93 -7.18 2.92 -7.84
CA PHE A 93 -7.03 2.97 -6.40
C PHE A 93 -6.91 4.40 -5.92
N GLY A 94 -7.58 4.73 -4.82
CA GLY A 94 -7.39 5.99 -4.09
C GLY A 94 -7.54 5.75 -2.60
N GLY A 95 -6.66 6.35 -1.80
CA GLY A 95 -6.67 6.19 -0.35
C GLY A 95 -6.10 7.37 0.41
N ARG A 96 -6.59 7.55 1.64
CA ARG A 96 -6.09 8.52 2.62
C ARG A 96 -5.87 7.86 3.97
N ALA A 97 -4.90 8.35 4.73
CA ALA A 97 -4.59 7.90 6.08
C ALA A 97 -3.82 8.96 6.87
N LEU A 98 -3.56 8.69 8.14
CA LEU A 98 -2.61 9.41 8.98
C LEU A 98 -1.38 8.54 9.22
N LEU A 99 -0.25 8.91 8.60
CA LEU A 99 1.05 8.30 8.83
C LEU A 99 1.59 8.74 10.19
N LEU A 100 2.09 7.77 10.97
CA LEU A 100 2.62 8.01 12.32
C LEU A 100 1.68 8.84 13.19
N GLU A 101 0.39 8.50 13.11
CA GLU A 101 -0.73 9.09 13.86
C GLU A 101 -1.02 10.57 13.59
N HIS A 102 -0.30 11.25 12.68
CA HIS A 102 -0.47 12.69 12.50
C HIS A 102 -0.32 13.20 11.07
N ALA A 103 0.57 12.62 10.26
CA ALA A 103 0.93 13.17 8.95
C ALA A 103 -0.09 12.74 7.89
N PRO A 104 -0.75 13.67 7.18
CA PRO A 104 -1.67 13.31 6.10
C PRO A 104 -0.93 12.51 5.02
N LEU A 105 -1.43 11.31 4.73
CA LEU A 105 -0.95 10.42 3.68
C LEU A 105 -2.05 10.25 2.63
N GLU A 106 -1.70 10.46 1.36
CA GLU A 106 -2.55 10.20 0.21
C GLU A 106 -1.83 9.25 -0.75
N ALA A 107 -2.56 8.28 -1.31
CA ALA A 107 -2.04 7.39 -2.32
C ALA A 107 -3.08 7.18 -3.43
N GLU A 108 -2.64 7.22 -4.67
CA GLU A 108 -3.44 6.97 -5.86
C GLU A 108 -2.68 5.98 -6.74
N ALA A 109 -3.39 5.05 -7.37
CA ALA A 109 -2.79 4.20 -8.38
C ALA A 109 -3.77 3.89 -9.51
N THR A 110 -3.22 3.64 -10.68
CA THR A 110 -3.92 3.06 -11.84
C THR A 110 -3.17 1.82 -12.30
N PHE A 111 -3.88 0.78 -12.70
CA PHE A 111 -3.26 -0.47 -13.17
C PHE A 111 -4.24 -1.29 -14.01
N ASP A 112 -3.73 -2.17 -14.86
CA ASP A 112 -4.57 -3.21 -15.49
C ASP A 112 -4.84 -4.33 -14.46
N PRO A 113 -6.10 -4.64 -14.12
CA PRO A 113 -6.44 -5.63 -13.09
C PRO A 113 -6.22 -7.09 -13.54
N PHE A 114 -5.98 -7.35 -14.82
CA PHE A 114 -5.81 -8.68 -15.40
C PHE A 114 -4.35 -9.02 -15.73
N GLU A 115 -3.56 -8.00 -16.06
CA GLU A 115 -2.11 -8.13 -16.18
C GLU A 115 -1.48 -8.18 -14.78
N GLN A 116 -0.34 -8.86 -14.61
CA GLN A 116 0.28 -9.08 -13.29
C GLN A 116 0.96 -7.81 -12.73
N PHE A 117 0.25 -6.67 -12.70
CA PHE A 117 0.79 -5.34 -12.42
C PHE A 117 1.97 -4.97 -13.35
N GLU A 118 1.95 -5.45 -14.59
CA GLU A 118 2.98 -5.11 -15.58
C GLU A 118 2.91 -3.63 -16.01
N ASP A 119 1.68 -3.10 -16.01
CA ASP A 119 1.35 -1.71 -16.32
C ASP A 119 0.68 -1.06 -15.10
N PHE A 120 1.36 -0.08 -14.49
CA PHE A 120 0.79 0.71 -13.40
C PHE A 120 1.36 2.13 -13.34
N GLU A 121 0.60 3.04 -12.73
CA GLU A 121 1.07 4.31 -12.22
C GLU A 121 0.69 4.40 -10.74
N LEU A 122 1.65 4.76 -9.88
CA LEU A 122 1.46 4.94 -8.45
C LEU A 122 1.97 6.33 -8.05
N ARG A 123 1.16 7.05 -7.28
CA ARG A 123 1.54 8.31 -6.64
C ARG A 123 1.24 8.20 -5.15
N LEU A 124 2.23 8.48 -4.33
CA LEU A 124 2.10 8.53 -2.87
C LEU A 124 2.66 9.87 -2.37
N ARG A 125 1.93 10.49 -1.45
CA ARG A 125 2.29 11.77 -0.87
C ARG A 125 1.96 11.80 0.62
N ALA A 126 2.97 12.02 1.45
CA ALA A 126 2.81 12.31 2.86
C ALA A 126 3.35 13.71 3.14
N LYS A 127 2.60 14.51 3.89
CA LYS A 127 2.96 15.90 4.19
C LYS A 127 3.16 16.14 5.68
N ASP A 128 3.94 17.16 6.01
CA ASP A 128 4.12 17.68 7.36
C ASP A 128 4.61 16.64 8.36
N ILE A 129 5.35 15.62 7.90
CA ILE A 129 5.84 14.53 8.72
C ILE A 129 6.81 15.09 9.76
N ASP A 130 6.49 14.95 11.05
CA ASP A 130 7.46 15.13 12.14
C ASP A 130 8.57 14.08 11.99
N LEU A 131 9.72 14.54 11.49
CA LEU A 131 10.85 13.68 11.17
C LEU A 131 11.41 12.97 12.40
N THR A 132 11.19 13.52 13.60
CA THR A 132 11.65 12.89 14.85
C THR A 132 10.91 11.58 15.15
N ARG A 133 9.68 11.42 14.66
CA ARG A 133 8.88 10.19 14.78
C ARG A 133 9.35 9.09 13.83
N PHE A 134 10.12 9.43 12.80
CA PHE A 134 10.69 8.48 11.84
C PHE A 134 12.05 7.92 12.29
N ASN A 135 12.56 8.36 13.44
CA ASN A 135 13.91 8.08 13.91
C ASN A 135 14.24 6.59 14.08
N ASP A 136 13.28 5.74 14.46
CA ASP A 136 13.55 4.31 14.56
C ASP A 136 13.89 3.71 13.20
N PHE A 137 13.16 4.11 12.15
CA PHE A 137 13.44 3.71 10.78
C PHE A 137 14.80 4.22 10.29
N VAL A 138 15.07 5.53 10.38
CA VAL A 138 16.31 6.09 9.83
C VAL A 138 17.56 5.69 10.62
N ARG A 139 17.45 5.41 11.91
CA ARG A 139 18.57 4.82 12.67
C ARG A 139 18.87 3.41 12.22
N ALA A 140 17.84 2.58 12.01
CA ALA A 140 17.99 1.20 11.60
C ALA A 140 18.62 1.07 10.19
N TYR A 141 18.17 1.88 9.22
CA TYR A 141 18.57 1.74 7.81
C TYR A 141 19.55 2.81 7.33
N GLY A 142 19.46 4.05 7.84
CA GLY A 142 20.27 5.19 7.40
C GLY A 142 21.43 5.56 8.35
N ARG A 143 21.43 5.04 9.59
CA ARG A 143 22.42 5.33 10.65
C ARG A 143 22.54 6.81 11.02
N PHE A 144 21.43 7.55 10.96
CA PHE A 144 21.34 8.93 11.43
C PHE A 144 20.03 9.18 12.18
N ASP A 145 19.90 10.34 12.83
CA ASP A 145 18.68 10.75 13.52
C ASP A 145 18.36 12.24 13.33
N PHE A 146 17.08 12.57 13.35
CA PHE A 146 16.57 13.93 13.35
C PHE A 146 16.36 14.44 14.77
N LYS A 147 16.86 15.63 15.07
CA LYS A 147 16.63 16.32 16.35
C LYS A 147 15.34 17.15 16.38
N ARG A 148 14.90 17.64 15.22
CA ARG A 148 13.68 18.45 15.00
C ARG A 148 13.42 18.59 13.49
N GLY A 149 12.19 18.94 13.13
CA GLY A 149 11.82 19.38 11.77
C GLY A 149 10.64 18.60 11.20
N ASN A 150 10.02 19.20 10.18
CA ASN A 150 8.97 18.57 9.38
C ASN A 150 9.49 18.34 7.96
N GLY A 151 8.96 17.33 7.28
CA GLY A 151 9.27 17.07 5.88
C GLY A 151 8.11 16.45 5.12
N ASP A 152 8.18 16.58 3.81
CA ASP A 152 7.23 15.98 2.88
C ASP A 152 7.90 14.82 2.14
N LEU A 153 7.13 13.77 1.88
CA LEU A 153 7.53 12.63 1.06
C LEU A 153 6.61 12.56 -0.14
N VAL A 154 7.18 12.54 -1.34
CA VAL A 154 6.45 12.29 -2.59
C VAL A 154 7.15 11.17 -3.32
N ILE A 155 6.40 10.12 -3.65
CA ILE A 155 6.87 8.98 -4.44
C ILE A 155 5.99 8.89 -5.68
N GLY A 156 6.64 8.83 -6.84
CA GLY A 156 6.02 8.43 -8.10
C GLY A 156 6.70 7.17 -8.61
N ALA A 157 5.92 6.19 -9.04
CA ALA A 157 6.43 4.99 -9.68
C ALA A 157 5.51 4.62 -10.84
N GLN A 158 6.10 4.22 -11.97
CA GLN A 158 5.34 3.72 -13.11
C GLN A 158 6.06 2.54 -13.74
N ALA A 159 5.28 1.61 -14.28
CA ALA A 159 5.77 0.53 -15.12
C ALA A 159 4.95 0.45 -16.40
N LYS A 160 5.64 0.09 -17.50
CA LYS A 160 5.02 -0.29 -18.78
C LYS A 160 5.70 -1.54 -19.32
N ASN A 161 4.93 -2.56 -19.71
CA ASN A 161 5.42 -3.87 -20.14
C ASN A 161 6.43 -4.47 -19.13
N ALA A 162 6.12 -4.38 -17.84
CA ALA A 162 6.98 -4.80 -16.73
C ALA A 162 8.35 -4.07 -16.65
N GLN A 163 8.55 -2.99 -17.40
CA GLN A 163 9.74 -2.14 -17.30
C GLN A 163 9.48 -0.95 -16.40
N PHE A 164 10.31 -0.81 -15.36
CA PHE A 164 10.23 0.29 -14.41
C PHE A 164 10.87 1.55 -14.96
N ASN A 165 10.13 2.66 -14.90
CA ASN A 165 10.67 4.00 -15.06
C ASN A 165 10.37 4.78 -13.78
N GLY A 166 11.40 5.23 -13.06
CA GLY A 166 11.27 5.93 -11.79
C GLY A 166 12.45 6.85 -11.55
#